data_AF-A0A951P5U6-F1
#
_entry.id   AF-A0A951P5U6-F1
#
_cell.length_a   1.000
_cell.length_b   1.000
_cell.length_c   1.000
_cell.angle_alpha   90.00
_cell.angle_beta   90.00
_cell.angle_gamma   90.00
#
_symmetry.space_group_name_H-M   'P 1'
#
loop_
_entity.id
_entity.type
_entity.pdbx_description
1 polymer ?
#
loop_
_entity_poly.entity_id
_entity_poly.type
_entity_poly.pdbx_seq_one_letter_code
_entity_poly.pdbx_strand_id
1 'polypeptide(L)'
;MLPIAIGLHGLLFAIPIPSTDSEAEKSSTESVNIVNLPKPSPAPTIASRQPTPKVQPSLSSRPITPTASPIPQPSTQPQPQTVLSLQPSPSPSPSLSSSPSPSASPSPSPTDALQITGAVPGCNGRAGCWQIADSNGRTVAGNLEQQLEKQGFILTQKDLDQDTGFRVYEVAKDGVKQYYLHMIWSDRGTAYIRNDNLLSHSQLTTITGL
;
A
#
# COMPACT_ATOMS: atom_id res chain seq x y z
N MET A 1 12.42 -24.92 -46.16
CA MET A 1 13.42 -23.83 -46.17
C MET A 1 12.82 -22.65 -45.43
N LEU A 2 13.33 -22.34 -44.23
CA LEU A 2 12.90 -21.23 -43.38
C LEU A 2 13.98 -20.12 -43.42
N PRO A 3 13.62 -18.84 -43.57
CA PRO A 3 14.49 -17.75 -43.15
C PRO A 3 14.17 -17.33 -41.71
N ILE A 4 15.24 -17.29 -40.91
CA ILE A 4 15.34 -16.81 -39.54
C ILE A 4 15.42 -15.28 -39.59
N ALA A 5 14.58 -14.58 -38.81
CA ALA A 5 14.69 -13.13 -38.60
C ALA A 5 15.12 -12.87 -37.15
N ILE A 6 16.43 -12.62 -36.96
CA ILE A 6 17.01 -12.13 -35.71
C ILE A 6 16.90 -10.61 -35.75
N GLY A 7 15.97 -10.06 -34.97
CA GLY A 7 15.78 -8.62 -34.79
C GLY A 7 16.78 -8.04 -33.81
N LEU A 8 17.84 -7.45 -34.36
CA LEU A 8 18.86 -6.62 -33.72
C LEU A 8 18.23 -5.39 -33.04
N HIS A 9 18.25 -5.29 -31.72
CA HIS A 9 17.95 -4.05 -30.98
C HIS A 9 19.16 -3.68 -30.11
N GLY A 10 20.14 -3.05 -30.75
CA GLY A 10 21.27 -2.40 -30.10
C GLY A 10 21.59 -1.12 -30.86
N LEU A 11 21.05 0.00 -30.38
CA LEU A 11 21.27 1.40 -30.82
C LEU A 11 20.45 2.25 -29.82
N LEU A 12 20.88 3.28 -29.09
CA LEU A 12 22.03 4.19 -29.09
C LEU A 12 22.18 4.75 -27.66
N PHE A 13 23.32 4.58 -27.01
CA PHE A 13 23.74 5.45 -25.91
C PHE A 13 24.92 6.30 -26.39
N ALA A 14 24.62 7.47 -26.94
CA ALA A 14 25.62 8.49 -27.25
C ALA A 14 24.94 9.87 -27.30
N ILE A 15 24.55 10.40 -26.13
CA ILE A 15 24.23 11.82 -26.01
C ILE A 15 25.50 12.50 -25.46
N PRO A 16 26.10 13.46 -26.19
CA PRO A 16 27.27 14.19 -25.72
C PRO A 16 26.89 15.10 -24.55
N ILE A 17 27.63 14.98 -23.45
CA ILE A 17 27.57 15.91 -22.32
C ILE A 17 28.31 17.18 -22.76
N PRO A 18 27.69 18.37 -22.78
CA PRO A 18 28.41 19.60 -23.04
C PRO A 18 29.33 19.91 -21.85
N SER A 19 30.64 19.91 -22.10
CA SER A 19 31.63 20.51 -21.21
C SER A 19 31.47 22.02 -21.24
N THR A 20 30.90 22.60 -20.20
CA THR A 20 30.99 24.04 -19.94
C THR A 20 32.30 24.31 -19.20
N ASP A 21 33.31 24.68 -19.99
CA ASP A 21 34.47 25.46 -19.56
C ASP A 21 34.20 26.95 -19.87
N SER A 22 34.98 27.86 -19.27
CA SER A 22 34.77 29.31 -19.06
C SER A 22 34.01 29.65 -17.77
N GLU A 23 34.51 30.48 -16.84
CA GLU A 23 35.58 31.47 -16.94
C GLU A 23 36.08 31.83 -15.52
N ALA A 24 37.34 32.25 -15.43
CA ALA A 24 38.03 32.58 -14.20
C ALA A 24 37.44 33.85 -13.52
N GLU A 25 36.96 33.70 -12.27
CA GLU A 25 36.78 34.84 -11.37
C GLU A 25 37.57 34.65 -10.06
N LYS A 26 38.66 35.41 -10.01
CA LYS A 26 39.34 36.02 -8.87
C LYS A 26 39.01 35.51 -7.45
N SER A 27 40.01 34.85 -6.88
CA SER A 27 40.26 34.61 -5.44
C SER A 27 39.70 35.69 -4.49
N SER A 28 38.80 35.28 -3.59
CA SER A 28 38.64 35.85 -2.26
C SER A 28 38.58 34.70 -1.27
N THR A 29 39.69 34.51 -0.56
CA THR A 29 39.88 33.52 0.48
C THR A 29 39.09 33.93 1.72
N GLU A 30 37.78 33.65 1.72
CA GLU A 30 37.02 33.62 2.97
C GLU A 30 37.27 32.24 3.61
N SER A 31 38.10 32.25 4.64
CA SER A 31 38.42 31.09 5.46
C SER A 31 37.14 30.56 6.12
N VAL A 32 36.54 29.54 5.51
CA VAL A 32 35.49 28.75 6.13
C VAL A 32 36.08 28.14 7.40
N ASN A 33 35.51 28.55 8.53
CA ASN A 33 35.82 28.03 9.84
C ASN A 33 35.36 26.57 9.89
N ILE A 34 36.31 25.65 9.64
CA ILE A 34 36.08 24.21 9.77
C ILE A 34 35.85 23.96 11.25
N VAL A 35 34.58 23.84 11.64
CA VAL A 35 34.18 23.29 12.93
C VAL A 35 34.69 21.85 12.95
N ASN A 36 35.84 21.65 13.58
CA ASN A 36 36.33 20.33 13.94
C ASN A 36 35.28 19.67 14.84
N LEU A 37 34.53 18.72 14.29
CA LEU A 37 33.73 17.84 15.12
C LEU A 37 34.66 17.06 16.06
N PRO A 38 34.26 16.85 17.33
CA PRO A 38 35.01 16.05 18.28
C PRO A 38 35.36 14.69 17.67
N LYS A 39 36.66 14.39 17.67
CA LYS A 39 37.20 13.09 17.29
C LYS A 39 36.48 12.00 18.09
N PRO A 40 35.93 10.95 17.45
CA PRO A 40 35.27 9.87 18.19
C PRO A 40 36.25 9.28 19.18
N SER A 41 35.82 9.28 20.45
CA SER A 41 36.54 8.70 21.57
C SER A 41 36.86 7.23 21.27
N PRO A 42 38.09 6.75 21.53
CA PRO A 42 38.43 5.35 21.28
C PRO A 42 37.48 4.42 22.01
N ALA A 43 36.96 3.43 21.29
CA ALA A 43 36.09 2.40 21.82
C ALA A 43 36.75 1.74 23.04
N PRO A 44 36.01 1.49 24.14
CA PRO A 44 36.55 0.79 25.28
C PRO A 44 36.92 -0.63 24.87
N THR A 45 38.20 -0.96 25.00
CA THR A 45 38.72 -2.32 25.01
C THR A 45 37.96 -3.12 26.05
N ILE A 46 36.99 -3.93 25.62
CA ILE A 46 36.29 -4.87 26.49
C ILE A 46 37.31 -5.94 26.88
N ALA A 47 37.84 -5.79 28.09
CA ALA A 47 38.63 -6.80 28.75
C ALA A 47 37.81 -8.09 28.87
N SER A 48 38.28 -9.13 28.20
CA SER A 48 37.87 -10.52 28.41
C SER A 48 38.08 -10.92 29.88
N ARG A 49 36.98 -11.13 30.62
CA ARG A 49 36.88 -11.92 31.86
C ARG A 49 35.46 -12.50 31.94
N GLN A 50 35.29 -13.81 31.76
CA GLN A 50 35.17 -14.84 32.83
C GLN A 50 33.69 -15.30 32.97
N PRO A 51 33.40 -16.57 33.34
CA PRO A 51 32.34 -17.36 32.72
C PRO A 51 30.98 -17.35 33.44
N THR A 52 29.96 -17.67 32.64
CA THR A 52 28.64 -18.28 32.95
C THR A 52 28.11 -18.24 34.40
N PRO A 53 27.01 -17.53 34.64
CA PRO A 53 25.99 -17.93 35.60
C PRO A 53 25.13 -19.04 34.97
N LYS A 54 25.16 -20.22 35.61
CA LYS A 54 24.25 -21.33 35.35
C LYS A 54 22.83 -20.88 35.70
N VAL A 55 22.04 -20.51 34.70
CA VAL A 55 20.61 -20.19 34.90
C VAL A 55 19.90 -21.50 35.25
N GLN A 56 19.52 -21.58 36.52
CA GLN A 56 18.71 -22.63 37.10
C GLN A 56 17.30 -22.57 36.49
N PRO A 57 16.78 -23.66 35.89
CA PRO A 57 15.41 -23.69 35.40
C PRO A 57 14.47 -23.71 36.61
N SER A 58 13.84 -22.58 36.93
CA SER A 58 12.71 -22.56 37.85
C SER A 58 11.49 -23.10 37.12
N LEU A 59 11.28 -24.42 37.23
CA LEU A 59 9.99 -25.05 36.98
C LEU A 59 8.98 -24.48 37.99
N SER A 60 8.20 -23.49 37.57
CA SER A 60 6.96 -23.11 38.24
C SER A 60 5.81 -23.39 37.27
N SER A 61 5.50 -24.67 37.13
CA SER A 61 4.26 -25.15 36.55
C SER A 61 3.13 -24.84 37.54
N ARG A 62 2.47 -23.70 37.38
CA ARG A 62 1.17 -23.45 38.02
C ARG A 62 0.08 -23.94 37.06
N PRO A 63 -0.71 -24.96 37.42
CA PRO A 63 -1.91 -25.31 36.68
C PRO A 63 -2.92 -24.17 36.87
N ILE A 64 -3.18 -23.41 35.81
CA ILE A 64 -4.41 -22.64 35.72
C ILE A 64 -5.47 -23.58 35.16
N THR A 65 -6.35 -24.04 36.05
CA THR A 65 -7.59 -24.71 35.69
C THR A 65 -8.43 -23.77 34.82
N PRO A 66 -8.90 -24.21 33.64
CA PRO A 66 -9.87 -23.44 32.88
C PRO A 66 -11.21 -23.49 33.62
N THR A 67 -11.64 -22.38 34.20
CA THR A 67 -13.04 -22.19 34.59
C THR A 67 -13.83 -22.05 33.28
N ALA A 68 -14.54 -23.13 32.92
CA ALA A 68 -15.51 -23.11 31.83
C ALA A 68 -16.55 -22.01 32.09
N SER A 69 -16.60 -21.00 31.23
CA SER A 69 -17.75 -20.09 31.16
C SER A 69 -18.95 -20.84 30.59
N PRO A 70 -20.15 -20.68 31.16
CA PRO A 70 -21.35 -21.30 30.61
C PRO A 70 -21.68 -20.69 29.24
N ILE A 71 -21.84 -21.57 28.25
CA ILE A 71 -22.41 -21.28 26.93
C ILE A 71 -23.86 -20.79 27.11
N PRO A 72 -24.23 -19.61 26.62
CA PRO A 72 -25.63 -19.23 26.49
C PRO A 72 -26.31 -20.13 25.46
N GLN A 73 -27.41 -20.78 25.87
CA GLN A 73 -28.27 -21.58 24.98
C GLN A 73 -28.87 -20.70 23.86
N PRO A 74 -28.90 -21.17 22.61
CA PRO A 74 -29.69 -20.54 21.56
C PRO A 74 -31.19 -20.76 21.85
N SER A 75 -31.90 -19.67 22.13
CA SER A 75 -33.37 -19.64 22.15
C SER A 75 -33.87 -19.73 20.71
N THR A 76 -34.47 -20.86 20.36
CA THR A 76 -35.26 -21.04 19.13
C THR A 76 -36.62 -20.38 19.34
N GLN A 77 -36.83 -19.22 18.71
CA GLN A 77 -38.15 -18.63 18.60
C GLN A 77 -38.79 -19.07 17.27
N PRO A 78 -39.85 -19.89 17.28
CA PRO A 78 -40.62 -20.18 16.08
C PRO A 78 -41.44 -18.95 15.68
N GLN A 79 -41.19 -18.43 14.49
CA GLN A 79 -42.02 -17.37 13.91
C GLN A 79 -43.18 -18.01 13.13
N PRO A 80 -44.43 -17.57 13.34
CA PRO A 80 -45.61 -18.13 12.68
C PRO A 80 -45.58 -18.00 11.17
N GLN A 81 -45.91 -19.10 10.48
CA GLN A 81 -46.23 -19.12 9.06
C GLN A 81 -47.58 -18.41 8.84
N THR A 82 -47.56 -17.25 8.20
CA THR A 82 -48.77 -16.68 7.60
C THR A 82 -48.89 -17.20 6.18
N VAL A 83 -49.85 -18.10 6.00
CA VAL A 83 -50.31 -18.64 4.73
C VAL A 83 -51.48 -17.81 4.17
N LEU A 84 -51.50 -17.71 2.84
CA LEU A 84 -52.62 -17.41 1.93
C LEU A 84 -53.07 -15.94 1.77
N SER A 85 -52.92 -15.41 0.55
CA SER A 85 -54.04 -15.45 -0.40
C SER A 85 -53.59 -15.09 -1.83
N LEU A 86 -54.13 -15.82 -2.80
CA LEU A 86 -54.02 -15.64 -4.24
C LEU A 86 -54.87 -14.44 -4.69
N GLN A 87 -54.34 -13.61 -5.60
CA GLN A 87 -55.21 -12.84 -6.50
C GLN A 87 -54.55 -12.65 -7.89
N PRO A 88 -55.27 -12.92 -9.00
CA PRO A 88 -54.68 -13.01 -10.33
C PRO A 88 -54.47 -11.66 -11.03
N SER A 89 -53.50 -11.74 -11.94
CA SER A 89 -52.97 -10.83 -12.95
C SER A 89 -53.96 -9.87 -13.64
N PRO A 90 -53.60 -8.58 -13.76
CA PRO A 90 -53.92 -7.78 -14.93
C PRO A 90 -52.82 -7.93 -15.98
N SER A 91 -53.22 -8.29 -17.20
CA SER A 91 -52.40 -8.38 -18.40
C SER A 91 -51.87 -7.00 -18.81
N PRO A 92 -50.54 -6.77 -18.90
CA PRO A 92 -50.01 -5.62 -19.60
C PRO A 92 -49.89 -5.92 -21.10
N SER A 93 -50.60 -5.09 -21.87
CA SER A 93 -50.55 -4.96 -23.33
C SER A 93 -49.11 -4.91 -23.86
N PRO A 94 -48.79 -5.57 -25.01
CA PRO A 94 -47.48 -5.46 -25.63
C PRO A 94 -47.31 -4.05 -26.24
N SER A 95 -46.60 -3.18 -25.54
CA SER A 95 -46.16 -1.90 -26.10
C SER A 95 -44.79 -2.07 -26.75
N LEU A 96 -44.84 -2.07 -28.08
CA LEU A 96 -43.88 -1.52 -29.04
C LEU A 96 -42.38 -1.63 -28.69
N SER A 97 -41.74 -2.51 -29.47
CA SER A 97 -40.32 -2.58 -29.80
C SER A 97 -39.60 -1.22 -29.82
N SER A 98 -39.02 -0.83 -28.69
CA SER A 98 -37.98 0.19 -28.62
C SER A 98 -36.68 -0.43 -29.12
N SER A 99 -36.27 -0.02 -30.32
CA SER A 99 -34.93 -0.26 -30.85
C SER A 99 -33.88 0.00 -29.76
N PRO A 100 -32.91 -0.91 -29.51
CA PRO A 100 -31.84 -0.62 -28.58
C PRO A 100 -31.04 0.55 -29.14
N SER A 101 -31.23 1.72 -28.54
CA SER A 101 -30.35 2.86 -28.74
C SER A 101 -28.92 2.36 -28.51
N PRO A 102 -27.96 2.62 -29.43
CA PRO A 102 -26.57 2.23 -29.22
C PRO A 102 -26.14 2.81 -27.88
N SER A 103 -25.85 1.91 -26.94
CA SER A 103 -25.31 2.25 -25.62
C SER A 103 -24.11 3.14 -25.88
N ALA A 104 -24.18 4.38 -25.41
CA ALA A 104 -23.06 5.30 -25.45
C ALA A 104 -21.84 4.54 -24.91
N SER A 105 -20.80 4.44 -25.75
CA SER A 105 -19.51 3.91 -25.35
C SER A 105 -19.14 4.60 -24.02
N PRO A 106 -18.77 3.87 -22.96
CA PRO A 106 -18.40 4.50 -21.71
C PRO A 106 -17.25 5.45 -22.02
N SER A 107 -17.50 6.75 -21.88
CA SER A 107 -16.44 7.74 -21.84
C SER A 107 -15.43 7.24 -20.81
N PRO A 108 -14.12 7.16 -21.11
CA PRO A 108 -13.15 6.71 -20.14
C PRO A 108 -13.27 7.61 -18.92
N SER A 109 -13.74 7.05 -17.80
CA SER A 109 -13.71 7.73 -16.52
C SER A 109 -12.27 8.16 -16.25
N PRO A 110 -12.04 9.33 -15.66
CA PRO A 110 -10.69 9.74 -15.28
C PRO A 110 -10.08 8.63 -14.42
N THR A 111 -9.01 8.01 -14.94
CA THR A 111 -8.24 6.99 -14.23
C THR A 111 -7.80 7.59 -12.90
N ASP A 112 -8.21 7.01 -11.77
CA ASP A 112 -7.74 7.46 -10.46
C ASP A 112 -6.21 7.38 -10.46
N ALA A 113 -5.54 8.42 -9.99
CA ALA A 113 -4.07 8.49 -9.91
C ALA A 113 -3.46 7.28 -9.20
N LEU A 114 -4.25 6.61 -8.36
CA LEU A 114 -3.89 5.44 -7.57
C LEU A 114 -4.23 4.11 -8.25
N GLN A 115 -4.86 4.11 -9.41
CA GLN A 115 -5.18 2.87 -10.13
C GLN A 115 -3.95 2.38 -10.91
N ILE A 116 -3.36 1.28 -10.45
CA ILE A 116 -2.27 0.57 -11.15
C ILE A 116 -2.79 -0.72 -11.76
N THR A 117 -2.07 -1.24 -12.77
CA THR A 117 -2.45 -2.47 -13.47
C THR A 117 -2.55 -3.65 -12.50
N GLY A 118 -3.67 -4.38 -12.55
CA GLY A 118 -3.94 -5.53 -11.67
C GLY A 118 -4.57 -5.16 -10.33
N ALA A 119 -4.72 -3.87 -10.00
CA ALA A 119 -5.42 -3.45 -8.80
C ALA A 119 -6.93 -3.55 -8.97
N VAL A 120 -7.57 -4.27 -8.05
CA VAL A 120 -9.02 -4.35 -7.91
C VAL A 120 -9.47 -3.29 -6.91
N PRO A 121 -10.36 -2.36 -7.28
CA PRO A 121 -10.89 -1.38 -6.35
C PRO A 121 -11.86 -2.04 -5.35
N GLY A 122 -11.94 -1.48 -4.14
CA GLY A 122 -12.96 -1.84 -3.16
C GLY A 122 -12.55 -2.97 -2.21
N CYS A 123 -11.46 -2.81 -1.45
CA CYS A 123 -11.15 -3.77 -0.38
C CYS A 123 -12.33 -3.85 0.60
N ASN A 124 -12.99 -5.01 0.64
CA ASN A 124 -14.21 -5.22 1.40
C ASN A 124 -15.30 -4.15 1.13
N GLY A 125 -15.40 -3.68 -0.14
CA GLY A 125 -16.39 -2.68 -0.56
C GLY A 125 -16.04 -1.23 -0.20
N ARG A 126 -14.82 -0.94 0.29
CA ARG A 126 -14.42 0.40 0.72
C ARG A 126 -13.87 1.24 -0.44
N ALA A 127 -14.48 2.40 -0.67
CA ALA A 127 -13.97 3.37 -1.64
C ALA A 127 -12.58 3.88 -1.25
N GLY A 128 -11.74 4.17 -2.25
CA GLY A 128 -10.36 4.60 -2.02
C GLY A 128 -9.44 3.51 -1.48
N CYS A 129 -9.83 2.23 -1.60
CA CYS A 129 -8.97 1.09 -1.32
C CYS A 129 -8.80 0.24 -2.57
N TRP A 130 -7.60 -0.28 -2.77
CA TRP A 130 -7.25 -1.15 -3.88
C TRP A 130 -6.41 -2.33 -3.40
N GLN A 131 -6.56 -3.47 -4.06
CA GLN A 131 -5.86 -4.70 -3.73
C GLN A 131 -5.29 -5.38 -4.96
N ILE A 132 -4.10 -5.96 -4.83
CA ILE A 132 -3.43 -6.76 -5.85
C ILE A 132 -3.02 -8.09 -5.21
N ALA A 133 -3.64 -9.18 -5.64
CA ALA A 133 -3.30 -10.52 -5.21
C ALA A 133 -1.89 -10.92 -5.67
N ASP A 134 -1.23 -11.80 -4.91
CA ASP A 134 0.03 -12.45 -5.27
C ASP A 134 1.15 -11.47 -5.70
N SER A 135 1.20 -10.29 -5.05
CA SER A 135 2.09 -9.20 -5.43
C SER A 135 3.18 -8.92 -4.40
N ASN A 136 4.32 -8.42 -4.87
CA ASN A 136 5.39 -7.93 -4.01
C ASN A 136 5.12 -6.47 -3.62
N GLY A 137 4.84 -6.21 -2.35
CA GLY A 137 4.51 -4.86 -1.87
C GLY A 137 5.58 -3.81 -2.12
N ARG A 138 6.87 -4.17 -2.16
CA ARG A 138 7.95 -3.22 -2.49
C ARG A 138 7.88 -2.78 -3.95
N THR A 139 7.60 -3.70 -4.88
CA THR A 139 7.40 -3.39 -6.29
C THR A 139 6.15 -2.53 -6.50
N VAL A 140 5.05 -2.87 -5.82
CA VAL A 140 3.81 -2.09 -5.87
C VAL A 140 4.04 -0.67 -5.34
N ALA A 141 4.75 -0.51 -4.22
CA ALA A 141 5.09 0.79 -3.66
C ALA A 141 5.92 1.63 -4.64
N GLY A 142 7.00 1.09 -5.20
CA GLY A 142 7.84 1.82 -6.15
C GLY A 142 7.10 2.25 -7.42
N ASN A 143 6.20 1.40 -7.94
CA ASN A 143 5.37 1.76 -9.09
C ASN A 143 4.40 2.91 -8.75
N LEU A 144 3.79 2.86 -7.57
CA LEU A 144 2.82 3.84 -7.13
C LEU A 144 3.47 5.20 -6.82
N GLU A 145 4.64 5.20 -6.17
CA GLU A 145 5.49 6.38 -5.96
C GLU A 145 5.80 7.03 -7.31
N GLN A 146 6.37 6.28 -8.26
CA GLN A 146 6.75 6.81 -9.57
C GLN A 146 5.53 7.35 -10.34
N GLN A 147 4.38 6.68 -10.26
CA GLN A 147 3.15 7.12 -10.92
C GLN A 147 2.61 8.43 -10.33
N LEU A 148 2.67 8.60 -9.01
CA LEU A 148 2.21 9.81 -8.34
C LEU A 148 3.18 10.98 -8.60
N GLU A 149 4.49 10.74 -8.54
CA GLU A 149 5.51 11.74 -8.86
C GLU A 149 5.40 12.24 -10.31
N LYS A 150 5.19 11.32 -11.27
CA LYS A 150 4.92 11.67 -12.69
C LYS A 150 3.69 12.55 -12.86
N GLN A 151 2.73 12.46 -11.95
CA GLN A 151 1.53 13.29 -11.94
C GLN A 151 1.72 14.60 -11.15
N GLY A 152 2.92 14.88 -10.66
CA GLY A 152 3.27 16.09 -9.91
C GLY A 152 2.84 16.06 -8.44
N PHE A 153 2.60 14.87 -7.88
CA PHE A 153 2.43 14.74 -6.43
C PHE A 153 3.79 14.68 -5.73
N ILE A 154 3.84 15.22 -4.52
CA ILE A 154 4.96 15.14 -3.58
C ILE A 154 4.61 14.07 -2.55
N LEU A 155 5.49 13.09 -2.38
CA LEU A 155 5.33 12.02 -1.41
C LEU A 155 6.33 12.21 -0.27
N THR A 156 5.83 12.25 0.96
CA THR A 156 6.66 12.23 2.16
C THR A 156 6.38 10.94 2.92
N GLN A 157 7.35 10.01 2.93
CA GLN A 157 7.22 8.79 3.72
C GLN A 157 7.14 9.16 5.22
N LYS A 158 6.15 8.60 5.92
CA LYS A 158 6.06 8.71 7.38
C LYS A 158 6.67 7.45 7.98
N ASP A 159 7.65 7.63 8.87
CA ASP A 159 8.29 6.52 9.58
C ASP A 159 7.25 5.75 10.39
N LEU A 160 6.95 4.54 9.93
CA LEU A 160 6.38 3.45 10.72
C LEU A 160 7.20 2.21 10.34
N ASP A 161 7.88 1.64 11.34
CA ASP A 161 8.82 0.52 11.33
C ASP A 161 9.13 -0.14 9.97
N GLN A 162 10.36 0.05 9.48
CA GLN A 162 10.83 -0.29 8.14
C GLN A 162 10.74 -1.77 7.73
N ASP A 163 10.35 -2.68 8.64
CA ASP A 163 10.46 -4.13 8.43
C ASP A 163 9.15 -4.93 8.58
N THR A 164 8.01 -4.25 8.65
CA THR A 164 6.74 -4.90 9.06
C THR A 164 5.74 -5.19 7.94
N GLY A 165 6.11 -4.97 6.67
CA GLY A 165 5.16 -5.15 5.58
C GLY A 165 4.17 -3.99 5.44
N PHE A 166 4.53 -2.82 5.97
CA PHE A 166 3.66 -1.66 6.07
C PHE A 166 4.42 -0.36 5.75
N ARG A 167 3.79 0.54 4.99
CA ARG A 167 4.32 1.88 4.67
C ARG A 167 3.21 2.91 4.64
N VAL A 168 3.56 4.15 4.96
CA VAL A 168 2.66 5.30 4.82
C VAL A 168 3.36 6.44 4.10
N TYR A 169 2.66 7.03 3.14
CA TYR A 169 3.05 8.25 2.47
C TYR A 169 2.04 9.34 2.77
N GLU A 170 2.52 10.51 3.15
CA GLU A 170 1.77 11.75 3.04
C GLU A 170 1.89 12.23 1.59
N VAL A 171 0.75 12.40 0.91
CA VAL A 171 0.69 12.77 -0.51
C VAL A 171 0.09 14.18 -0.62
N ALA A 172 0.85 15.09 -1.23
CA ALA A 172 0.48 16.49 -1.41
C ALA A 172 0.65 16.93 -2.87
N LYS A 173 -0.18 17.86 -3.32
CA LYS A 173 -0.07 18.52 -4.63
C LYS A 173 -0.77 19.88 -4.56
N ASP A 174 -0.21 20.88 -5.22
CA ASP A 174 -0.79 22.22 -5.21
C ASP A 174 -2.24 22.21 -5.70
N GLY A 175 -3.13 22.84 -4.92
CA GLY A 175 -4.57 22.89 -5.20
C GLY A 175 -5.33 21.58 -4.96
N VAL A 176 -4.67 20.52 -4.50
CA VAL A 176 -5.29 19.24 -4.14
C VAL A 176 -5.26 19.05 -2.62
N LYS A 177 -6.37 18.57 -2.05
CA LYS A 177 -6.41 18.24 -0.62
C LYS A 177 -5.38 17.15 -0.32
N GLN A 178 -4.51 17.42 0.64
CA GLN A 178 -3.54 16.45 1.16
C GLN A 178 -4.25 15.22 1.73
N TYR A 179 -3.64 14.04 1.52
CA TYR A 179 -4.12 12.78 2.08
C TYR A 179 -2.95 11.85 2.44
N TYR A 180 -3.27 10.77 3.15
CA TYR A 180 -2.35 9.69 3.48
C TYR A 180 -2.65 8.46 2.62
N LEU A 181 -1.59 7.90 2.03
CA LEU A 181 -1.59 6.65 1.31
C LEU A 181 -0.95 5.59 2.19
N HIS A 182 -1.77 4.66 2.67
CA HIS A 182 -1.33 3.54 3.50
C HIS A 182 -1.16 2.32 2.61
N MET A 183 -0.04 1.63 2.74
CA MET A 183 0.25 0.40 2.01
C MET A 183 0.55 -0.71 3.00
N ILE A 184 -0.15 -1.84 2.86
CA ILE A 184 0.09 -3.06 3.63
C ILE A 184 0.27 -4.22 2.66
N TRP A 185 1.22 -5.10 2.92
CA TRP A 185 1.43 -6.29 2.12
C TRP A 185 1.73 -7.50 2.99
N SER A 186 1.25 -8.65 2.54
CA SER A 186 1.48 -9.96 3.13
C SER A 186 1.78 -10.98 2.02
N ASP A 187 1.88 -12.24 2.39
CA ASP A 187 1.95 -13.38 1.46
C ASP A 187 0.74 -13.46 0.52
N ARG A 188 -0.40 -12.90 0.91
CA ARG A 188 -1.63 -12.84 0.10
C ARG A 188 -1.67 -11.70 -0.91
N GLY A 189 -0.67 -10.82 -0.91
CA GLY A 189 -0.56 -9.68 -1.82
C GLY A 189 -0.53 -8.33 -1.11
N THR A 190 -0.85 -7.28 -1.85
CA THR A 190 -0.70 -5.88 -1.41
C THR A 190 -2.04 -5.16 -1.47
N ALA A 191 -2.35 -4.39 -0.43
CA ALA A 191 -3.45 -3.45 -0.45
C ALA A 191 -2.96 -2.04 -0.13
N TYR A 192 -3.60 -1.04 -0.74
CA TYR A 192 -3.30 0.35 -0.46
C TYR A 192 -4.58 1.19 -0.37
N ILE A 193 -4.56 2.15 0.56
CA ILE A 193 -5.74 2.93 0.97
C ILE A 193 -5.39 4.42 0.98
N ARG A 194 -6.21 5.20 0.27
CA ARG A 194 -6.27 6.66 0.39
C ARG A 194 -7.19 7.04 1.56
N ASN A 195 -6.68 7.82 2.50
CA ASN A 195 -7.47 8.36 3.61
C ASN A 195 -6.97 9.76 4.01
N ASP A 196 -7.88 10.64 4.41
CA ASP A 196 -7.52 11.97 4.90
C ASP A 196 -6.81 11.93 6.26
N ASN A 197 -6.96 10.82 7.01
CA ASN A 197 -6.37 10.63 8.32
C ASN A 197 -5.32 9.52 8.31
N LEU A 198 -4.33 9.65 9.18
CA LEU A 198 -3.37 8.58 9.46
C LEU A 198 -4.10 7.42 10.18
N LEU A 199 -4.08 6.24 9.57
CA LEU A 199 -4.68 5.03 10.10
C LEU A 199 -3.66 4.20 10.86
N SER A 200 -4.10 3.54 11.94
CA SER A 200 -3.28 2.55 12.63
C SER A 200 -3.18 1.25 11.82
N HIS A 201 -2.16 0.45 12.09
CA HIS A 201 -2.00 -0.87 11.49
C HIS A 201 -3.24 -1.77 11.72
N SER A 202 -3.82 -1.76 12.93
CA SER A 202 -5.04 -2.53 13.24
C SER A 202 -6.28 -2.10 12.45
N GLN A 203 -6.40 -0.82 12.14
CA GLN A 203 -7.49 -0.32 11.29
C GLN A 203 -7.30 -0.80 9.85
N LEU A 204 -6.07 -0.82 9.36
CA LEU A 204 -5.75 -1.22 8.00
C LEU A 204 -5.98 -2.71 7.77
N THR A 205 -5.55 -3.59 8.70
CA THR A 205 -5.82 -5.03 8.59
C THR A 205 -7.33 -5.30 8.60
N THR A 206 -8.09 -4.59 9.43
CA THR A 206 -9.57 -4.68 9.44
C THR A 206 -10.18 -4.26 8.11
N ILE A 207 -9.69 -3.18 7.49
CA ILE A 207 -10.21 -2.66 6.22
C ILE A 207 -9.83 -3.57 5.05
N THR A 208 -8.59 -4.05 5.01
CA THR A 208 -8.04 -4.78 3.86
C THR A 208 -8.32 -6.28 3.94
N GLY A 209 -8.57 -6.80 5.14
CA GLY A 209 -8.69 -8.24 5.39
C GLY A 209 -7.39 -9.00 5.12
N LEU A 210 -6.26 -8.31 5.01
CA LEU A 210 -4.92 -8.87 4.88
C LEU A 210 -4.30 -9.16 6.25
#